data_AF-A0A7J4E4B6-F1
#
_entry.id   AF-A0A7J4E4B6-F1
#
_cell.length_a   1.000
_cell.length_b   1.000
_cell.length_c   1.000
_cell.angle_alpha   90.00
_cell.angle_beta   90.00
_cell.angle_gamma   90.00
#
_symmetry.space_group_name_H-M   'P 1'
#
loop_
_entity.id
_entity.type
_entity.pdbx_description
1 polymer ?
#
loop_
_entity_poly.entity_id
_entity_poly.type
_entity_poly.pdbx_seq_one_letter_code
_entity_poly.pdbx_strand_id
1 'polypeptide(L)'
;MASLSRSTPGFEKILSHYSDPLVQSEISHFCKGRWVGIHCEALDARGRKILIRYFRPGMPLQLAKPRDVKRLILKFSSLKPRTIYATANVYGRLGRSEDAADPSNVEACSPTWDVDNEPGGWLATAQAVKEITSVLKSSGVKDSFFVKFSGRGAHVHIHPYAISEEVRVKFGPLNLAWATVEYVKGKAASKLAEIAARFKAGGLRVDNEIDRQRLFVAPLSIHREENRVAVCLNPEELGEFDPAADAKPGRFKHFEGWKAYSVGEADKLALRAYRAVGGLTLKPRRKRRHPPLDKQILSLIARIDRPNGRASQP
;
A
#
# COMPACT_ATOMS: atom_id res chain seq x y z
N MET A 1 -16.12 -8.03 29.99
CA MET A 1 -15.69 -8.08 28.58
C MET A 1 -14.22 -7.69 28.52
N ALA A 2 -13.34 -8.65 28.26
CA ALA A 2 -11.89 -8.45 28.31
C ALA A 2 -11.43 -7.55 27.14
N SER A 3 -10.93 -6.37 27.49
CA SER A 3 -10.10 -5.55 26.61
C SER A 3 -8.86 -6.37 26.25
N LEU A 4 -8.80 -6.88 25.01
CA LEU A 4 -7.57 -7.40 24.41
C LEU A 4 -6.54 -6.27 24.42
N SER A 5 -5.67 -6.26 25.44
CA SER A 5 -4.57 -5.31 25.52
C SER A 5 -3.70 -5.50 24.28
N ARG A 6 -3.68 -4.51 23.40
CA ARG A 6 -2.71 -4.42 22.30
C ARG A 6 -1.36 -4.14 22.96
N SER A 7 -0.69 -5.18 23.46
CA SER A 7 0.67 -5.04 23.94
C SER A 7 1.49 -4.48 22.78
N THR A 8 2.21 -3.39 22.97
CA THR A 8 3.13 -2.84 21.97
C THR A 8 4.50 -3.44 22.30
N PRO A 9 5.34 -3.93 21.36
CA PRO A 9 6.65 -4.44 21.71
C PRO A 9 7.41 -3.31 22.37
N GLY A 10 8.14 -3.63 23.44
CA GLY A 10 9.10 -2.70 24.00
C GLY A 10 10.04 -2.22 22.88
N PHE A 11 10.48 -0.97 22.97
CA PHE A 11 11.32 -0.35 21.95
C PHE A 11 12.58 -1.20 21.62
N GLU A 12 13.11 -1.95 22.58
CA GLU A 12 14.20 -2.91 22.38
C GLU A 12 13.89 -3.99 21.33
N LYS A 13 12.67 -4.53 21.30
CA LYS A 13 12.25 -5.50 20.28
C LYS A 13 12.17 -4.86 18.90
N ILE A 14 11.80 -3.58 18.82
CA ILE A 14 11.82 -2.80 17.57
C ILE A 14 13.26 -2.59 17.09
N LEU A 15 14.17 -2.22 18.01
CA LEU A 15 15.60 -2.08 17.71
C LEU A 15 16.22 -3.39 17.22
N SER A 16 15.89 -4.50 17.88
CA SER A 16 16.34 -5.85 17.49
C SER A 16 15.86 -6.20 16.08
N HIS A 17 14.57 -5.98 15.79
CA HIS A 17 13.99 -6.20 14.46
C HIS A 17 14.72 -5.41 13.36
N TYR A 18 14.96 -4.11 13.56
CA TYR A 18 15.68 -3.30 12.58
C TYR A 18 17.20 -3.52 12.56
N SER A 19 17.74 -4.31 13.49
CA SER A 19 19.14 -4.74 13.49
C SER A 19 19.39 -6.00 12.66
N ASP A 20 18.32 -6.71 12.28
CA ASP A 20 18.40 -7.89 11.41
C ASP A 20 18.91 -7.51 10.00
N PRO A 21 19.96 -8.17 9.48
CA PRO A 21 20.50 -7.93 8.14
C PRO A 21 19.48 -8.10 7.00
N LEU A 22 18.59 -9.10 7.09
CA LEU A 22 17.52 -9.31 6.11
C LEU A 22 16.58 -8.09 6.10
N VAL A 23 16.11 -7.67 7.27
CA VAL A 23 15.23 -6.49 7.42
C VAL A 23 15.86 -5.24 6.83
N GLN A 24 17.14 -5.00 7.11
CA GLN A 24 17.86 -3.85 6.56
C GLN A 24 17.99 -3.91 5.03
N SER A 25 18.28 -5.10 4.48
CA SER A 25 18.38 -5.34 3.05
C SER A 25 17.05 -5.05 2.33
N GLU A 26 15.96 -5.64 2.82
CA GLU A 26 14.62 -5.49 2.24
C GLU A 26 14.13 -4.04 2.25
N ILE A 27 14.28 -3.36 3.39
CA ILE A 27 13.88 -1.95 3.53
C ILE A 27 14.71 -1.06 2.61
N SER A 28 16.04 -1.20 2.63
CA SER A 28 16.90 -0.34 1.82
C SER A 28 16.70 -0.57 0.32
N HIS A 29 16.42 -1.81 -0.10
CA HIS A 29 16.07 -2.11 -1.48
C HIS A 29 14.77 -1.39 -1.90
N PHE A 30 13.71 -1.52 -1.12
CA PHE A 30 12.45 -0.85 -1.41
C PHE A 30 12.59 0.68 -1.42
N CYS A 31 13.32 1.24 -0.45
CA CYS A 31 13.47 2.68 -0.26
C CYS A 31 14.45 3.36 -1.24
N LYS A 32 15.26 2.61 -1.97
CA LYS A 32 16.29 3.18 -2.86
C LYS A 32 15.68 4.14 -3.89
N GLY A 33 16.20 5.37 -3.93
CA GLY A 33 15.72 6.43 -4.82
C GLY A 33 14.34 7.00 -4.46
N ARG A 34 13.72 6.56 -3.36
CA ARG A 34 12.41 7.04 -2.90
C ARG A 34 12.57 8.01 -1.73
N TRP A 35 11.61 8.92 -1.59
CA TRP A 35 11.57 9.81 -0.43
C TRP A 35 10.98 9.05 0.77
N VAL A 36 11.81 8.88 1.80
CA VAL A 36 11.47 8.07 2.98
C VAL A 36 10.68 8.89 4.00
N GLY A 37 9.82 8.19 4.75
CA GLY A 37 9.23 8.72 5.98
C GLY A 37 9.36 7.72 7.11
N ILE A 38 9.57 8.21 8.33
CA ILE A 38 9.58 7.37 9.52
C ILE A 38 8.59 7.88 10.54
N HIS A 39 7.66 7.01 10.90
CA HIS A 39 6.65 7.27 11.89
C HIS A 39 7.15 6.81 13.26
N CYS A 40 6.97 7.65 14.26
CA CYS A 40 7.46 7.53 15.62
C CYS A 40 6.31 7.27 16.61
N GLU A 41 6.59 6.62 17.73
CA GLU A 41 5.61 6.48 18.82
C GLU A 41 5.47 7.75 19.65
N ALA A 42 6.50 8.60 19.68
CA ALA A 42 6.43 9.91 20.29
C ALA A 42 5.33 10.77 19.66
N LEU A 43 4.68 11.58 20.50
CA LEU A 43 3.60 12.47 20.12
C LEU A 43 4.11 13.90 19.97
N ASP A 44 3.53 14.64 19.03
CA ASP A 44 3.70 16.08 18.91
C ASP A 44 2.90 16.82 19.99
N ALA A 45 3.04 18.15 20.04
CA ALA A 45 2.31 19.00 20.99
C ALA A 45 0.77 18.93 20.86
N ARG A 46 0.25 18.31 19.79
CA ARG A 46 -1.18 18.11 19.54
C ARG A 46 -1.62 16.67 19.80
N GLY A 47 -0.76 15.84 20.42
CA GLY A 47 -1.05 14.45 20.73
C GLY A 47 -1.02 13.51 19.51
N ARG A 48 -0.47 13.95 18.38
CA ARG A 48 -0.41 13.15 17.15
C ARG A 48 0.96 12.49 17.04
N LYS A 49 1.00 11.24 16.58
CA LYS A 49 2.25 10.54 16.32
C LYS A 49 3.11 11.30 15.30
N ILE A 50 4.40 11.42 15.60
CA ILE A 50 5.34 12.19 14.77
C ILE A 50 5.69 11.40 13.50
N LEU A 51 5.62 12.06 12.34
CA LEU A 51 6.14 11.56 11.07
C LEU A 51 7.31 12.42 10.62
N ILE A 52 8.50 11.83 10.56
CA ILE A 52 9.72 12.50 10.11
C ILE A 52 9.93 12.19 8.63
N ARG A 53 10.12 13.24 7.82
CA ARG A 53 10.40 13.13 6.37
C ARG A 53 11.75 13.72 5.97
N TYR A 54 12.45 14.36 6.91
CA TYR A 54 13.70 15.07 6.65
C TYR A 54 14.75 14.77 7.72
N PHE A 55 16.03 14.65 7.35
CA PHE A 55 17.13 14.49 8.32
C PHE A 55 17.38 15.75 9.14
N ARG A 56 17.11 16.90 8.52
CA ARG A 56 17.15 18.28 9.01
C ARG A 56 16.34 19.13 8.03
N PRO A 57 15.93 20.37 8.37
CA PRO A 57 15.13 21.20 7.49
C PRO A 57 15.67 21.22 6.05
N GLY A 58 14.79 20.94 5.09
CA GLY A 58 15.12 20.92 3.67
C GLY A 58 15.89 19.70 3.16
N MET A 59 16.36 18.76 4.00
CA MET A 59 17.12 17.58 3.54
C MET A 59 16.29 16.28 3.62
N PRO A 60 15.74 15.77 2.51
CA PRO A 60 14.83 14.61 2.51
C PRO A 60 15.47 13.35 3.11
N LEU A 61 14.67 12.55 3.83
CA LEU A 61 15.11 11.23 4.27
C LEU A 61 15.26 10.29 3.08
N GLN A 62 16.37 9.56 3.06
CA GLN A 62 16.70 8.55 2.07
C GLN A 62 17.36 7.35 2.77
N LEU A 63 17.12 6.16 2.24
CA LEU A 63 17.73 4.91 2.68
C LEU A 63 18.20 4.15 1.44
N ALA A 64 19.50 4.15 1.17
CA ALA A 64 20.06 3.56 -0.05
C ALA A 64 20.86 2.28 0.21
N LYS A 65 21.32 2.09 1.45
CA LYS A 65 22.13 0.94 1.87
C LYS A 65 21.55 0.32 3.16
N PRO A 66 21.76 -0.99 3.41
CA PRO A 66 21.24 -1.66 4.60
C PRO A 66 21.60 -0.92 5.91
N ARG A 67 22.86 -0.49 6.03
CA ARG A 67 23.36 0.26 7.20
C ARG A 67 22.60 1.58 7.48
N ASP A 68 21.98 2.17 6.47
CA ASP A 68 21.26 3.44 6.63
C ASP A 68 20.00 3.22 7.49
N VAL A 69 19.39 2.04 7.43
CA VAL A 69 18.21 1.67 8.22
C VAL A 69 18.55 1.71 9.71
N LYS A 70 19.59 0.99 10.13
CA LYS A 70 20.04 0.99 11.53
C LYS A 70 20.44 2.39 11.99
N ARG A 71 21.17 3.15 11.16
CA ARG A 71 21.56 4.54 11.47
C ARG A 71 20.35 5.45 11.66
N LEU A 72 19.32 5.31 10.83
CA LEU A 72 18.09 6.09 10.93
C LEU A 72 17.35 5.80 12.25
N ILE A 73 17.20 4.52 12.59
CA ILE A 73 16.55 4.08 13.82
C ILE A 73 17.29 4.59 15.07
N LEU A 74 18.62 4.49 15.09
CA LEU A 74 19.44 4.99 16.20
C LEU A 74 19.39 6.53 16.31
N LYS A 75 19.48 7.23 15.17
CA LYS A 75 19.45 8.69 15.10
C LYS A 75 18.18 9.29 15.71
N PHE A 76 17.03 8.64 15.49
CA PHE A 76 15.75 9.13 15.99
C PHE A 76 15.26 8.36 17.23
N SER A 77 16.12 7.59 17.89
CA SER A 77 15.75 6.68 18.99
C SER A 77 14.96 7.35 20.12
N SER A 78 15.25 8.60 20.46
CA SER A 78 14.49 9.39 21.46
C SER A 78 13.01 9.58 21.11
N LEU A 79 12.67 9.53 19.82
CA LEU A 79 11.29 9.63 19.31
C LEU A 79 10.63 8.25 19.15
N LYS A 80 11.34 7.16 19.46
CA LYS A 80 10.87 5.77 19.33
C LYS A 80 10.36 5.46 17.91
N PRO A 81 11.24 5.48 16.89
CA PRO A 81 10.88 5.19 15.51
C PRO A 81 10.28 3.79 15.39
N ARG A 82 9.19 3.67 14.64
CA ARG A 82 8.42 2.43 14.55
C ARG A 82 8.21 1.95 13.13
N THR A 83 7.75 2.80 12.22
CA THR A 83 7.38 2.38 10.86
C THR A 83 8.12 3.19 9.83
N ILE A 84 8.81 2.50 8.92
CA ILE A 84 9.48 3.08 7.76
C ILE A 84 8.53 2.99 6.56
N TYR A 85 8.38 4.11 5.88
CA TYR A 85 7.59 4.27 4.67
C TYR A 85 8.48 4.81 3.55
N ALA A 86 8.06 4.58 2.30
CA ALA A 86 8.62 5.27 1.14
C ALA A 86 7.50 5.65 0.17
N THR A 87 7.76 6.66 -0.64
CA THR A 87 6.83 7.11 -1.68
C THR A 87 6.61 6.08 -2.76
N ALA A 88 5.46 6.09 -3.46
CA ALA A 88 5.33 5.32 -4.72
C ALA A 88 6.26 5.82 -5.83
N ASN A 89 6.70 7.07 -5.76
CA ASN A 89 7.66 7.69 -6.69
C ASN A 89 9.10 7.32 -6.36
N VAL A 90 9.87 7.08 -7.42
CA VAL A 90 11.33 7.05 -7.46
C VAL A 90 11.78 8.34 -8.15
N TYR A 91 12.79 8.99 -7.59
CA TYR A 91 13.25 10.31 -8.00
C TYR A 91 14.69 10.23 -8.49
N GLY A 92 15.03 11.06 -9.48
CA GLY A 92 16.41 11.15 -9.96
C GLY A 92 17.34 11.85 -8.99
N ARG A 93 16.83 12.88 -8.29
CA ARG A 93 17.53 13.58 -7.22
C ARG A 93 16.66 13.74 -5.97
N LEU A 94 17.25 13.63 -4.78
CA LEU A 94 16.57 13.90 -3.49
C LEU A 94 17.47 14.64 -2.49
N GLY A 95 18.21 15.65 -2.96
CA GLY A 95 19.13 16.40 -2.12
C GLY A 95 18.44 17.45 -1.25
N ARG A 96 17.33 18.03 -1.74
CA ARG A 96 16.59 19.11 -1.09
C ARG A 96 15.07 18.94 -1.17
N SER A 97 14.30 19.71 -0.40
CA SER A 97 12.83 19.66 -0.37
C SER A 97 12.19 19.86 -1.72
N GLU A 98 12.75 20.76 -2.53
CA GLU A 98 12.23 21.12 -3.85
C GLU A 98 12.31 19.92 -4.80
N ASP A 99 13.33 19.08 -4.66
CA ASP A 99 13.49 17.88 -5.49
C ASP A 99 12.30 16.90 -5.27
N ALA A 100 11.79 16.80 -4.03
CA ALA A 100 10.64 15.95 -3.73
C ALA A 100 9.29 16.56 -4.14
N ALA A 101 9.25 17.88 -4.36
CA ALA A 101 8.05 18.61 -4.78
C ALA A 101 7.92 18.71 -6.31
N ASP A 102 9.04 18.64 -7.03
CA ASP A 102 9.11 18.76 -8.48
C ASP A 102 8.62 17.47 -9.19
N PRO A 103 7.47 17.50 -9.90
CA PRO A 103 6.98 16.34 -10.61
C PRO A 103 7.87 15.90 -11.79
N SER A 104 8.68 16.81 -12.35
CA SER A 104 9.60 16.50 -13.46
C SER A 104 10.80 15.67 -13.01
N ASN A 105 11.11 15.70 -11.71
CA ASN A 105 12.16 14.90 -11.08
C ASN A 105 11.70 13.47 -10.72
N VAL A 106 10.43 13.13 -10.94
CA VAL A 106 9.93 11.77 -10.77
C VAL A 106 10.34 10.93 -11.97
N GLU A 107 11.30 10.03 -11.78
CA GLU A 107 11.76 9.12 -12.83
C GLU A 107 10.78 7.98 -13.05
N ALA A 108 10.28 7.38 -11.97
CA ALA A 108 9.37 6.25 -12.05
C ALA A 108 8.35 6.27 -10.91
N CYS A 109 7.21 5.60 -11.10
CA CYS A 109 6.16 5.51 -10.09
C CYS A 109 5.59 4.09 -10.10
N SER A 110 5.39 3.49 -8.93
CA SER A 110 4.79 2.17 -8.80
C SER A 110 3.25 2.26 -8.83
N PRO A 111 2.55 1.75 -9.87
CA PRO A 111 1.12 1.48 -9.77
C PRO A 111 0.85 0.61 -8.55
N THR A 112 -0.08 1.04 -7.68
CA THR A 112 -0.35 0.37 -6.41
C THR A 112 -1.85 0.34 -6.12
N TRP A 113 -2.37 -0.84 -5.82
CA TRP A 113 -3.72 -1.06 -5.30
C TRP A 113 -3.64 -1.28 -3.79
N ASP A 114 -4.34 -0.44 -3.03
CA ASP A 114 -4.51 -0.64 -1.58
C ASP A 114 -5.78 -1.44 -1.32
N VAL A 115 -5.62 -2.66 -0.82
CA VAL A 115 -6.69 -3.61 -0.52
C VAL A 115 -6.92 -3.60 0.99
N ASP A 116 -7.89 -2.81 1.40
CA ASP A 116 -8.31 -2.65 2.78
C ASP A 116 -9.48 -3.58 3.13
N ASN A 117 -9.52 -4.01 4.39
CA ASN A 117 -10.66 -4.71 4.95
C ASN A 117 -10.73 -4.53 6.47
N GLU A 118 -11.81 -5.00 7.08
CA GLU A 118 -11.93 -5.08 8.53
C GLU A 118 -10.94 -6.09 9.14
N PRO A 119 -10.52 -5.90 10.40
CA PRO A 119 -9.68 -6.88 11.10
C PRO A 119 -10.28 -8.28 11.05
N GLY A 120 -9.48 -9.27 10.66
CA GLY A 120 -9.92 -10.66 10.49
C GLY A 120 -10.45 -11.01 9.09
N GLY A 121 -10.66 -10.02 8.22
CA GLY A 121 -11.14 -10.21 6.83
C GLY A 121 -10.09 -10.73 5.84
N TRP A 122 -9.03 -11.40 6.29
CA TRP A 122 -7.87 -11.74 5.47
C TRP A 122 -8.22 -12.62 4.27
N LEU A 123 -9.09 -13.63 4.43
CA LEU A 123 -9.46 -14.51 3.32
C LEU A 123 -10.12 -13.74 2.16
N ALA A 124 -10.97 -12.77 2.48
CA ALA A 124 -11.57 -11.89 1.48
C ALA A 124 -10.53 -10.97 0.84
N THR A 125 -9.60 -10.42 1.63
CA THR A 125 -8.46 -9.62 1.14
C THR A 125 -7.59 -10.42 0.17
N ALA A 126 -7.23 -11.66 0.52
CA ALA A 126 -6.43 -12.54 -0.32
C ALA A 126 -7.14 -12.87 -1.64
N GLN A 127 -8.46 -13.07 -1.61
CA GLN A 127 -9.25 -13.30 -2.83
C GLN A 127 -9.32 -12.06 -3.72
N ALA A 128 -9.46 -10.86 -3.13
CA ALA A 128 -9.39 -9.61 -3.88
C ALA A 128 -8.02 -9.38 -4.51
N VAL A 129 -6.93 -9.69 -3.80
CA VAL A 129 -5.57 -9.67 -4.35
C VAL A 129 -5.45 -10.65 -5.53
N LYS A 130 -5.94 -11.88 -5.39
CA LYS A 130 -5.94 -12.88 -6.47
C LYS A 130 -6.67 -12.39 -7.72
N GLU A 131 -7.79 -11.69 -7.54
CA GLU A 131 -8.51 -11.08 -8.67
C GLU A 131 -7.67 -9.99 -9.35
N ILE A 132 -7.08 -9.08 -8.58
CA ILE A 132 -6.21 -8.02 -9.13
C ILE A 132 -5.04 -8.64 -9.90
N THR A 133 -4.33 -9.61 -9.32
CA THR A 133 -3.19 -10.26 -9.97
C THR A 133 -3.59 -11.07 -11.20
N SER A 134 -4.79 -11.68 -11.21
CA SER A 134 -5.36 -12.31 -12.40
C SER A 134 -5.59 -11.31 -13.54
N VAL A 135 -6.12 -10.12 -13.23
CA VAL A 135 -6.28 -9.04 -14.22
C VAL A 135 -4.93 -8.54 -14.75
N LEU A 136 -3.90 -8.46 -13.90
CA LEU A 136 -2.54 -8.11 -14.30
C LEU A 136 -1.95 -9.15 -15.26
N LYS A 137 -2.00 -10.44 -14.88
CA LYS A 137 -1.48 -11.55 -15.69
C LYS A 137 -2.17 -11.64 -17.05
N SER A 138 -3.50 -11.55 -17.08
CA SER A 138 -4.28 -11.54 -18.35
C SER A 138 -4.04 -10.29 -19.19
N SER A 139 -3.50 -9.22 -18.60
CA SER A 139 -3.08 -8.01 -19.31
C SER A 139 -1.61 -8.03 -19.74
N GLY A 140 -0.87 -9.11 -19.45
CA GLY A 140 0.51 -9.32 -19.87
C GLY A 140 1.58 -9.03 -18.81
N VAL A 141 1.20 -8.66 -17.57
CA VAL A 141 2.14 -8.44 -16.47
C VAL A 141 2.17 -9.69 -15.59
N LYS A 142 3.18 -10.54 -15.78
CA LYS A 142 3.33 -11.84 -15.14
C LYS A 142 4.23 -11.78 -13.93
N ASP A 143 5.40 -11.14 -14.06
CA ASP A 143 6.46 -11.25 -13.07
C ASP A 143 6.79 -9.90 -12.40
N SER A 144 6.54 -8.77 -13.07
CA SER A 144 6.88 -7.44 -12.54
C SER A 144 5.88 -6.86 -11.53
N PHE A 145 5.22 -7.70 -10.73
CA PHE A 145 4.37 -7.24 -9.62
C PHE A 145 4.65 -8.03 -8.34
N PHE A 146 4.32 -7.43 -7.21
CA PHE A 146 4.40 -8.10 -5.92
C PHE A 146 3.25 -7.74 -5.00
N VAL A 147 2.99 -8.64 -4.05
CA VAL A 147 1.98 -8.48 -3.01
C VAL A 147 2.69 -8.24 -1.69
N LYS A 148 2.19 -7.27 -0.91
CA LYS A 148 2.70 -6.98 0.43
C LYS A 148 1.55 -6.87 1.42
N PHE A 149 1.57 -7.71 2.45
CA PHE A 149 0.72 -7.50 3.61
C PHE A 149 1.14 -6.22 4.34
N SER A 150 0.23 -5.26 4.52
CA SER A 150 0.55 -3.93 5.07
C SER A 150 0.42 -3.85 6.60
N GLY A 151 -0.04 -4.93 7.23
CA GLY A 151 -0.36 -5.01 8.67
C GLY A 151 -1.84 -5.21 8.92
N ARG A 152 -2.73 -4.68 8.07
CA ARG A 152 -4.19 -4.88 8.17
C ARG A 152 -4.83 -5.33 6.86
N GLY A 153 -4.29 -4.84 5.75
CA GLY A 153 -4.70 -5.19 4.40
C GLY A 153 -3.53 -5.70 3.57
N ALA A 154 -3.62 -5.55 2.26
CA ALA A 154 -2.55 -5.87 1.34
C ALA A 154 -2.40 -4.78 0.29
N HIS A 155 -1.17 -4.58 -0.18
CA HIS A 155 -0.88 -3.77 -1.35
C HIS A 155 -0.44 -4.67 -2.48
N VAL A 156 -0.97 -4.44 -3.68
CA VAL A 156 -0.43 -5.00 -4.91
C VAL A 156 0.34 -3.88 -5.60
N HIS A 157 1.61 -4.11 -5.91
CA HIS A 157 2.49 -3.13 -6.53
C HIS A 157 3.00 -3.67 -7.87
N ILE A 158 2.97 -2.86 -8.92
CA ILE A 158 3.82 -3.09 -10.10
C ILE A 158 5.18 -2.45 -9.84
N HIS A 159 6.25 -3.15 -10.19
CA HIS A 159 7.61 -2.63 -10.07
C HIS A 159 7.74 -1.32 -10.88
N PRO A 160 8.31 -0.23 -10.32
CA PRO A 160 8.27 1.09 -10.95
C PRO A 160 8.94 1.13 -12.33
N TYR A 161 9.93 0.26 -12.57
CA TYR A 161 10.67 0.14 -13.82
C TYR A 161 10.16 -0.95 -14.77
N ALA A 162 9.03 -1.59 -14.45
CA ALA A 162 8.34 -2.50 -15.37
C ALA A 162 7.76 -1.77 -16.58
N ILE A 163 7.46 -0.48 -16.42
CA ILE A 163 7.13 0.42 -17.52
C ILE A 163 8.44 1.02 -18.03
N SER A 164 8.68 0.89 -19.33
CA SER A 164 9.90 1.33 -19.98
C SER A 164 10.13 2.83 -19.83
N GLU A 165 11.39 3.23 -19.93
CA GLU A 165 11.76 4.65 -19.88
C GLU A 165 11.10 5.47 -20.98
N GLU A 166 11.07 4.95 -22.21
CA GLU A 166 10.42 5.62 -23.34
C GLU A 166 8.95 5.97 -23.03
N VAL A 167 8.18 5.01 -22.48
CA VAL A 167 6.79 5.23 -22.10
C VAL A 167 6.68 6.19 -20.92
N ARG A 168 7.52 6.03 -19.89
CA ARG A 168 7.55 6.89 -18.70
C ARG A 168 7.82 8.35 -19.03
N VAL A 169 8.84 8.63 -19.85
CA VAL A 169 9.22 9.98 -20.28
C VAL A 169 8.10 10.62 -21.10
N LYS A 170 7.47 9.85 -22.00
CA LYS A 170 6.45 10.38 -22.91
C LYS A 170 5.12 10.74 -22.23
N PHE A 171 4.68 9.96 -21.24
CA PHE A 171 3.34 10.13 -20.64
C PHE A 171 3.35 10.57 -19.17
N GLY A 172 4.52 10.58 -18.54
CA GLY A 172 4.70 10.91 -17.13
C GLY A 172 4.43 9.70 -16.21
N PRO A 173 5.39 9.29 -15.35
CA PRO A 173 5.24 8.10 -14.52
C PRO A 173 4.01 8.12 -13.59
N LEU A 174 3.73 9.27 -12.98
CA LEU A 174 2.61 9.41 -12.05
C LEU A 174 1.25 9.24 -12.76
N ASN A 175 1.13 9.76 -13.98
CA ASN A 175 -0.08 9.62 -14.78
C ASN A 175 -0.31 8.17 -15.18
N LEU A 176 0.75 7.49 -15.63
CA LEU A 176 0.69 6.09 -16.01
C LEU A 176 0.33 5.20 -14.82
N ALA A 177 0.93 5.45 -13.66
CA ALA A 177 0.61 4.72 -12.43
C ALA A 177 -0.86 4.92 -12.05
N TRP A 178 -1.34 6.16 -12.01
CA TRP A 178 -2.74 6.45 -11.68
C TRP A 178 -3.71 5.76 -12.65
N ALA A 179 -3.47 5.88 -13.95
CA ALA A 179 -4.33 5.34 -14.99
C ALA A 179 -4.40 3.81 -14.91
N THR A 180 -3.23 3.17 -14.72
CA THR A 180 -3.10 1.72 -14.59
C THR A 180 -3.93 1.21 -13.41
N VAL A 181 -3.85 1.88 -12.26
CA VAL A 181 -4.60 1.48 -11.06
C VAL A 181 -6.10 1.59 -11.29
N GLU A 182 -6.61 2.71 -11.82
CA GLU A 182 -8.04 2.85 -12.11
C GLU A 182 -8.54 1.84 -13.16
N TYR A 183 -7.75 1.60 -14.22
CA TYR A 183 -8.14 0.69 -15.29
C TYR A 183 -8.31 -0.75 -14.78
N VAL A 184 -7.33 -1.26 -14.03
CA VAL A 184 -7.39 -2.61 -13.45
C VAL A 184 -8.49 -2.71 -12.40
N LYS A 185 -8.65 -1.68 -11.55
CA LYS A 185 -9.73 -1.62 -10.55
C LYS A 185 -11.11 -1.66 -11.21
N GLY A 186 -11.30 -0.94 -12.32
CA GLY A 186 -12.53 -0.96 -13.11
C GLY A 186 -12.82 -2.34 -13.69
N LYS A 187 -11.79 -3.02 -14.20
CA LYS A 187 -11.93 -4.41 -14.70
C LYS A 187 -12.27 -5.42 -13.61
N ALA A 188 -11.66 -5.28 -12.44
CA ALA A 188 -11.87 -6.19 -11.31
C ALA A 188 -13.20 -5.93 -10.57
N ALA A 189 -13.87 -4.80 -10.81
CA ALA A 189 -14.97 -4.31 -9.97
C ALA A 189 -16.10 -5.34 -9.74
N SER A 190 -16.55 -6.03 -10.80
CA SER A 190 -17.61 -7.04 -10.69
C SER A 190 -17.20 -8.20 -9.78
N LYS A 191 -15.99 -8.74 -9.98
CA LYS A 191 -15.46 -9.85 -9.16
C LYS A 191 -15.17 -9.43 -7.74
N LEU A 192 -14.69 -8.20 -7.52
CA LEU A 192 -14.52 -7.66 -6.18
C LEU A 192 -15.85 -7.54 -5.42
N ALA A 193 -16.93 -7.13 -6.10
CA ALA A 193 -18.27 -7.11 -5.51
C ALA A 193 -18.78 -8.51 -5.15
N GLU A 194 -18.58 -9.50 -6.04
CA GLU A 194 -18.89 -10.90 -5.76
C GLU A 194 -18.12 -11.43 -4.55
N ILE A 195 -16.82 -11.14 -4.45
CA ILE A 195 -15.98 -11.52 -3.30
C ILE A 195 -16.50 -10.89 -2.01
N ALA A 196 -16.79 -9.59 -2.02
CA ALA A 196 -17.31 -8.88 -0.85
C ALA A 196 -18.62 -9.52 -0.35
N ALA A 197 -19.54 -9.83 -1.27
CA ALA A 197 -20.81 -10.50 -0.95
C ALA A 197 -20.60 -11.92 -0.39
N ARG A 198 -19.79 -12.73 -1.07
CA ARG A 198 -19.49 -14.13 -0.68
C ARG A 198 -18.93 -14.24 0.74
N PHE A 199 -18.01 -13.35 1.10
CA PHE A 199 -17.37 -13.35 2.41
C PHE A 199 -18.08 -12.46 3.45
N LYS A 200 -19.21 -11.84 3.09
CA LYS A 200 -19.88 -10.83 3.92
C LYS A 200 -18.92 -9.71 4.37
N ALA A 201 -17.94 -9.38 3.53
CA ALA A 201 -16.87 -8.44 3.81
C ALA A 201 -17.29 -7.02 3.38
N GLY A 202 -18.22 -6.42 4.13
CA GLY A 202 -18.74 -5.07 3.82
C GLY A 202 -17.70 -3.96 3.86
N GLY A 203 -16.58 -4.16 4.56
CA GLY A 203 -15.44 -3.26 4.61
C GLY A 203 -14.37 -3.49 3.52
N LEU A 204 -14.51 -4.51 2.67
CA LEU A 204 -13.53 -4.80 1.62
C LEU A 204 -13.53 -3.66 0.59
N ARG A 205 -12.35 -3.09 0.37
CA ARG A 205 -12.17 -1.96 -0.55
C ARG A 205 -10.85 -2.09 -1.28
N VAL A 206 -10.87 -1.77 -2.57
CA VAL A 206 -9.66 -1.63 -3.39
C VAL A 206 -9.59 -0.19 -3.83
N ASP A 207 -8.59 0.53 -3.36
CA ASP A 207 -8.44 1.97 -3.59
C ASP A 207 -7.21 2.29 -4.44
N ASN A 208 -7.36 3.39 -5.18
CA ASN A 208 -6.27 4.06 -5.85
C ASN A 208 -5.81 5.22 -4.96
N GLU A 209 -4.62 5.07 -4.41
CA GLU A 209 -4.02 6.07 -3.55
C GLU A 209 -2.83 6.77 -4.20
N ILE A 210 -2.65 6.60 -5.52
CA ILE A 210 -1.59 7.27 -6.26
C ILE A 210 -1.76 8.78 -6.14
N ASP A 211 -0.78 9.38 -5.49
CA ASP A 211 -0.62 10.81 -5.25
C ASP A 211 0.88 11.13 -5.28
N ARG A 212 1.22 12.42 -5.48
CA ARG A 212 2.60 12.91 -5.55
C ARG A 212 3.43 12.53 -4.33
N GLN A 213 2.82 12.43 -3.14
CA GLN A 213 3.53 12.22 -1.88
C GLN A 213 3.04 10.99 -1.11
N ARG A 214 2.21 10.13 -1.73
CA ARG A 214 1.66 8.93 -1.07
C ARG A 214 2.78 8.04 -0.55
N LEU A 215 2.68 7.69 0.73
CA LEU A 215 3.59 6.80 1.44
C LEU A 215 3.01 5.40 1.53
N PHE A 216 3.84 4.41 1.24
CA PHE A 216 3.56 2.99 1.47
C PHE A 216 4.58 2.42 2.45
N VAL A 217 4.12 1.56 3.36
CA VAL A 217 4.98 0.90 4.34
C VAL A 217 6.06 0.09 3.62
N ALA A 218 7.32 0.19 4.06
CA ALA A 218 8.40 -0.59 3.48
C ALA A 218 8.23 -2.08 3.85
N PRO A 219 8.59 -3.04 2.96
CA PRO A 219 8.72 -4.44 3.33
C PRO A 219 9.58 -4.60 4.59
N LEU A 220 9.18 -5.54 5.43
CA LEU A 220 9.73 -5.81 6.76
C LEU A 220 9.71 -4.64 7.75
N SER A 221 9.01 -3.54 7.48
CA SER A 221 8.77 -2.52 8.50
C SER A 221 7.67 -2.96 9.47
N ILE A 222 7.78 -2.57 10.74
CA ILE A 222 6.75 -2.79 11.76
C ILE A 222 5.60 -1.79 11.57
N HIS A 223 4.35 -2.24 11.65
CA HIS A 223 3.14 -1.43 11.51
C HIS A 223 3.01 -0.38 12.63
N ARG A 224 2.46 0.79 12.31
CA ARG A 224 2.46 1.98 13.18
C ARG A 224 1.66 1.88 14.47
N GLU A 225 0.77 0.91 14.55
CA GLU A 225 -0.15 0.68 15.68
C GLU A 225 -0.21 -0.77 16.12
N GLU A 226 0.24 -1.70 15.28
CA GLU A 226 0.11 -3.12 15.54
C GLU A 226 1.48 -3.77 15.57
N ASN A 227 1.58 -4.90 16.24
CA ASN A 227 2.81 -5.68 16.31
C ASN A 227 2.91 -6.60 15.13
N ARG A 228 2.78 -6.00 13.94
CA ARG A 228 2.80 -6.73 12.69
C ARG A 228 3.90 -6.19 11.80
N VAL A 229 4.63 -7.10 11.17
CA VAL A 229 5.66 -6.82 10.18
C VAL A 229 4.98 -6.83 8.82
N ALA A 230 5.23 -5.82 8.01
CA ALA A 230 4.72 -5.77 6.64
C ALA A 230 5.53 -6.73 5.76
N VAL A 231 4.98 -7.88 5.39
CA VAL A 231 5.71 -8.91 4.65
C VAL A 231 5.32 -8.95 3.17
N CYS A 232 6.26 -9.22 2.29
CA CYS A 232 5.94 -9.57 0.91
C CYS A 232 5.50 -11.03 0.84
N LEU A 233 4.49 -11.30 0.01
CA LEU A 233 3.86 -12.61 -0.11
C LEU A 233 4.05 -13.15 -1.51
N ASN A 234 4.21 -14.46 -1.63
CA ASN A 234 4.12 -15.15 -2.90
C ASN A 234 2.65 -15.08 -3.39
N PRO A 235 2.37 -14.50 -4.57
CA PRO A 235 1.00 -14.38 -5.09
C PRO A 235 0.26 -15.71 -5.26
N GLU A 236 0.98 -16.82 -5.43
CA GLU A 236 0.38 -18.15 -5.60
C GLU A 236 -0.03 -18.78 -4.27
N GLU A 237 0.61 -18.40 -3.16
CA GLU A 237 0.48 -19.03 -1.84
C GLU A 237 -0.31 -18.16 -0.84
N LEU A 238 -1.04 -17.14 -1.32
CA LEU A 238 -1.76 -16.18 -0.46
C LEU A 238 -2.77 -16.83 0.52
N GLY A 239 -3.28 -18.03 0.18
CA GLY A 239 -4.23 -18.76 1.01
C GLY A 239 -3.60 -19.43 2.24
N GLU A 240 -2.28 -19.63 2.23
CA GLU A 240 -1.53 -20.30 3.30
C GLU A 240 -0.99 -19.34 4.35
N PHE A 241 -1.06 -18.03 4.07
CA PHE A 241 -0.58 -17.00 4.96
C PHE A 241 -1.58 -16.72 6.08
N ASP A 242 -1.15 -16.87 7.33
CA ASP A 242 -1.89 -16.41 8.51
C ASP A 242 -1.26 -15.13 9.06
N PRO A 243 -1.89 -13.96 8.91
CA PRO A 243 -1.37 -12.70 9.45
C PRO A 243 -1.05 -12.75 10.95
N ALA A 244 -1.76 -13.54 11.75
CA ALA A 244 -1.55 -13.63 13.19
C ALA A 244 -0.31 -14.46 13.57
N ALA A 245 0.04 -15.47 12.78
CA ALA A 245 1.21 -16.32 13.01
C ALA A 245 2.46 -15.87 12.23
N ASP A 246 2.26 -15.36 11.01
CA ASP A 246 3.29 -15.21 9.98
C ASP A 246 3.74 -13.75 9.76
N ALA A 247 3.28 -12.81 10.59
CA ALA A 247 3.62 -11.39 10.46
C ALA A 247 4.09 -10.76 11.79
N LYS A 248 4.74 -11.48 12.70
CA LYS A 248 5.18 -10.93 14.00
C LYS A 248 6.65 -10.51 13.97
N PRO A 249 7.06 -9.47 14.74
CA PRO A 249 8.48 -9.22 14.97
C PRO A 249 9.16 -10.48 15.54
N GLY A 250 10.31 -10.87 14.96
CA GLY A 250 11.04 -12.08 15.32
C GLY A 250 10.44 -13.39 14.79
N ARG A 251 9.26 -13.38 14.17
CA ARG A 251 8.67 -14.55 13.49
C ARG A 251 7.73 -14.11 12.37
N PHE A 252 8.23 -14.13 11.15
CA PHE A 252 7.48 -13.76 9.96
C PHE A 252 7.82 -14.65 8.77
N LYS A 253 6.89 -14.79 7.82
CA LYS A 253 7.13 -15.39 6.50
C LYS A 253 7.20 -14.28 5.47
N HIS A 254 8.33 -14.18 4.77
CA HIS A 254 8.58 -13.13 3.79
C HIS A 254 9.08 -13.73 2.50
N PHE A 255 8.40 -13.42 1.39
CA PHE A 255 8.81 -13.83 0.06
C PHE A 255 9.83 -12.84 -0.49
N GLU A 256 11.09 -13.26 -0.68
CA GLU A 256 12.19 -12.39 -1.13
C GLU A 256 12.20 -12.13 -2.65
N GLY A 257 11.46 -12.93 -3.44
CA GLY A 257 11.40 -12.83 -4.91
C GLY A 257 10.63 -11.62 -5.44
N TRP A 258 10.04 -10.78 -4.56
CA TRP A 258 9.23 -9.62 -4.93
C TRP A 258 9.96 -8.53 -5.73
N LYS A 259 11.29 -8.60 -5.80
CA LYS A 259 12.16 -7.62 -6.48
C LYS A 259 12.25 -7.85 -7.99
N ALA A 260 11.79 -9.00 -8.48
CA ALA A 260 11.90 -9.36 -9.89
C ALA A 260 11.05 -8.44 -10.77
N TYR A 261 11.58 -8.07 -11.94
CA TYR A 261 10.85 -7.36 -12.97
C TYR A 261 11.57 -7.44 -14.32
N SER A 262 10.81 -7.19 -15.38
CA SER A 262 11.31 -7.02 -16.75
C SER A 262 10.91 -5.64 -17.27
N VAL A 263 11.89 -4.89 -17.79
CA VAL A 263 11.62 -3.57 -18.39
C VAL A 263 10.70 -3.74 -19.61
N GLY A 264 9.64 -2.92 -19.67
CA GLY A 264 8.68 -2.91 -20.77
C GLY A 264 7.54 -3.92 -20.64
N GLU A 265 7.57 -4.84 -19.66
CA GLU A 265 6.50 -5.82 -19.46
C GLU A 265 5.14 -5.15 -19.23
N ALA A 266 5.13 -4.01 -18.52
CA ALA A 266 3.91 -3.29 -18.18
C ALA A 266 3.48 -2.25 -19.23
N ASP A 267 4.22 -2.07 -20.33
CA ASP A 267 3.97 -0.99 -21.30
C ASP A 267 2.60 -1.09 -21.95
N LYS A 268 2.24 -2.29 -22.43
CA LYS A 268 0.96 -2.53 -23.10
C LYS A 268 -0.22 -2.23 -22.17
N LEU A 269 -0.14 -2.64 -20.92
CA LEU A 269 -1.16 -2.35 -19.90
C LEU A 269 -1.22 -0.85 -19.61
N ALA A 270 -0.07 -0.23 -19.34
CA ALA A 270 0.01 1.19 -18.97
C ALA A 270 -0.51 2.11 -20.10
N LEU A 271 -0.11 1.86 -21.35
CA LEU A 271 -0.58 2.63 -22.51
C LEU A 271 -2.07 2.46 -22.75
N ARG A 272 -2.59 1.22 -22.62
CA ARG A 272 -4.02 0.94 -22.76
C ARG A 272 -4.81 1.65 -21.66
N ALA A 273 -4.33 1.59 -20.42
CA ALA A 273 -4.95 2.23 -19.28
C ALA A 273 -4.97 3.76 -19.45
N TYR A 274 -3.84 4.36 -19.84
CA TYR A 274 -3.73 5.80 -20.07
C TYR A 274 -4.68 6.29 -21.16
N ARG A 275 -4.81 5.55 -22.28
CA ARG A 275 -5.78 5.89 -23.34
C ARG A 275 -7.24 5.80 -22.88
N ALA A 276 -7.56 4.84 -22.02
CA ALA A 276 -8.93 4.59 -21.58
C ALA A 276 -9.38 5.52 -20.45
N VAL A 277 -8.49 5.82 -19.50
CA VAL A 277 -8.82 6.54 -18.27
C VAL A 277 -8.27 7.97 -18.27
N GLY A 278 -7.16 8.22 -18.97
CA GLY A 278 -6.39 9.46 -18.88
C GLY A 278 -5.42 9.49 -17.69
N GLY A 279 -4.64 10.56 -17.58
CA GLY A 279 -3.68 10.76 -16.49
C GLY A 279 -4.33 11.24 -15.19
N LEU A 280 -3.50 11.44 -14.15
CA LEU A 280 -3.95 11.98 -12.88
C LEU A 280 -4.42 13.43 -13.09
N THR A 281 -5.75 13.64 -13.12
CA THR A 281 -6.29 14.99 -13.15
C THR A 281 -6.29 15.57 -11.74
N LEU A 282 -5.71 16.77 -11.55
CA LEU A 282 -5.84 17.55 -10.31
C LEU A 282 -7.28 18.06 -10.05
N LYS A 283 -8.27 17.63 -10.84
CA LYS A 283 -9.65 18.06 -10.66
C LYS A 283 -10.14 17.56 -9.30
N PRO A 284 -10.72 18.44 -8.46
CA PRO A 284 -11.26 18.03 -7.18
C PRO A 284 -12.23 16.88 -7.43
N ARG A 285 -12.05 15.77 -6.71
CA ARG A 285 -12.98 14.64 -6.70
C ARG A 285 -14.39 15.22 -6.65
N ARG A 286 -15.16 15.11 -7.74
CA ARG A 286 -16.58 15.51 -7.71
C ARG A 286 -17.19 14.74 -6.55
N LYS A 287 -17.58 15.46 -5.49
CA LYS A 287 -18.31 14.89 -4.36
C LYS A 287 -19.54 14.23 -5.00
N ARG A 288 -19.59 12.89 -5.01
CA ARG A 288 -20.75 12.19 -5.56
C ARG A 288 -21.96 12.67 -4.75
N ARG A 289 -22.95 13.26 -5.41
CA ARG A 289 -24.20 13.69 -4.76
C ARG A 289 -24.98 12.49 -4.21
N HIS A 290 -24.71 11.30 -4.75
CA HIS A 290 -25.36 10.05 -4.37
C HIS A 290 -24.32 8.96 -4.02
N PRO A 291 -24.65 8.03 -3.12
CA PRO A 291 -23.82 6.85 -2.86
C PRO A 291 -23.56 6.05 -4.15
N PRO A 292 -22.48 5.25 -4.23
CA PRO A 292 -22.28 4.29 -5.32
C PRO A 292 -23.52 3.41 -5.53
N LEU A 293 -23.83 3.04 -6.78
CA LEU A 293 -25.04 2.29 -7.14
C LEU A 293 -25.17 1.00 -6.30
N ASP A 294 -24.06 0.30 -6.07
CA ASP A 294 -24.02 -0.91 -5.25
C ASP A 294 -24.49 -0.66 -3.81
N LYS A 295 -24.13 0.49 -3.21
CA LYS A 295 -24.64 0.88 -1.88
C LYS A 295 -26.13 1.22 -1.90
N GLN A 296 -26.63 1.75 -3.01
CA GLN A 296 -28.07 2.01 -3.17
C GLN A 296 -28.85 0.71 -3.32
N ILE A 297 -28.34 -0.24 -4.10
CA ILE A 297 -28.91 -1.58 -4.28
C ILE A 297 -28.93 -2.33 -2.95
N LEU A 298 -27.81 -2.36 -2.22
CA LEU A 298 -27.73 -2.98 -0.89
C LEU A 298 -28.68 -2.32 0.13
N SER A 299 -28.80 -0.98 0.09
CA SER A 299 -29.75 -0.25 0.93
C SER A 299 -31.22 -0.54 0.58
N LEU A 300 -31.52 -0.80 -0.69
CA LEU A 300 -32.86 -1.12 -1.15
C LEU A 300 -33.25 -2.54 -0.72
N ILE A 301 -32.34 -3.50 -0.90
CA ILE A 301 -32.51 -4.89 -0.45
C ILE A 301 -32.73 -4.93 1.06
N ALA A 302 -31.92 -4.20 1.84
CA ALA A 302 -32.08 -4.10 3.30
C ALA A 302 -33.38 -3.40 3.76
N ARG A 303 -34.04 -2.62 2.90
CA ARG A 303 -35.39 -2.06 3.18
C ARG A 303 -36.50 -3.04 2.84
N ILE A 304 -36.31 -3.88 1.83
CA ILE A 304 -37.27 -4.90 1.41
C ILE A 304 -37.30 -6.07 2.40
N ASP A 305 -36.15 -6.44 2.97
CA ASP A 305 -36.03 -7.53 3.95
C ASP A 305 -36.49 -7.17 5.38
N ARG A 306 -37.02 -5.95 5.61
CA ARG A 306 -37.66 -5.64 6.89
C ARG A 306 -39.11 -6.16 6.88
N PRO A 307 -39.48 -7.10 7.76
CA PRO A 307 -40.88 -7.49 7.88
C PRO A 307 -41.73 -6.27 8.26
N ASN A 308 -42.82 -6.06 7.52
CA ASN A 308 -43.78 -4.98 7.75
C ASN A 308 -44.37 -5.08 9.17
N GLY A 309 -43.78 -4.37 10.12
CA GLY A 309 -44.37 -4.12 11.43
C GLY A 309 -45.50 -3.10 11.31
N ARG A 310 -46.67 -3.51 10.80
CA ARG A 310 -47.94 -2.82 11.08
C ARG A 310 -48.57 -3.48 12.30
N ALA A 311 -48.30 -2.93 13.47
CA ALA A 311 -49.15 -3.15 14.64
C ALA A 311 -50.31 -2.15 14.57
N SER A 312 -51.50 -2.67 14.32
CA SER A 312 -52.79 -2.02 14.59
C SER A 312 -53.00 -1.92 16.10
N GLN A 313 -53.31 -0.72 16.61
CA GLN A 313 -53.86 -0.50 17.94
C GLN A 313 -55.33 -0.07 17.81
N PRO A 314 -56.27 -0.61 18.60
CA PRO A 314 -57.22 0.22 19.33
C PRO A 314 -56.58 0.80 20.60
#